data_AF-A0A8I1E394-F1
#
_entry.id   AF-A0A8I1E394-F1
#
_cell.length_a   1.000
_cell.length_b   1.000
_cell.length_c   1.000
_cell.angle_alpha   90.00
_cell.angle_beta   90.00
_cell.angle_gamma   90.00
#
_symmetry.space_group_name_H-M   'P 1'
#
loop_
_entity.id
_entity.type
_entity.pdbx_description
1 polymer ?
#
loop_
_entity_poly.entity_id
_entity_poly.type
_entity_poly.pdbx_seq_one_letter_code
_entity_poly.pdbx_strand_id
1 'polypeptide(L)'
;MPPTELKKEWLAKWLRILDDNSSRMDNPEAHRTMCRWETRDMLEAGVIDEMEQFEMDELADAAYWHAVEELVTKPVGYTYGGYYDVIQRATSECVGYIRSNTYYSAIGPGADGFDGKVFRDKADLRLVFRSDNQAWAINGLVLTAPTGELYDLVQTAQFIYGQVYPVICDADTYRALVDCAQVALECRDFESYRKARPLLLSAQFTKCGACLDRFGQREDCSNCAGNGFVSTAGIQPTSSA
;
A
#
# COMPACT_ATOMS: atom_id res chain seq x y z
N MET A 1 -27.44 -24.86 10.57
CA MET A 1 -26.79 -24.43 11.83
C MET A 1 -27.76 -23.53 12.58
N PRO A 2 -27.87 -23.60 13.93
CA PRO A 2 -28.71 -22.68 14.70
C PRO A 2 -28.31 -21.22 14.44
N PRO A 3 -29.25 -20.25 14.40
CA PRO A 3 -28.93 -18.84 14.14
C PRO A 3 -27.87 -18.24 15.08
N THR A 4 -27.86 -18.65 16.35
CA THR A 4 -26.87 -18.25 17.35
C THR A 4 -25.47 -18.78 17.08
N GLU A 5 -25.34 -20.02 16.62
CA GLU A 5 -24.04 -20.60 16.25
C GLU A 5 -23.50 -19.97 14.95
N LEU A 6 -24.39 -19.66 13.98
CA LEU A 6 -24.02 -18.93 12.77
C LEU A 6 -23.45 -17.55 13.10
N LYS A 7 -24.15 -16.78 13.94
CA LYS A 7 -23.68 -15.47 14.39
C LYS A 7 -22.32 -15.55 15.08
N LYS A 8 -22.14 -16.53 15.97
CA LYS A 8 -20.89 -16.74 16.68
C LYS A 8 -19.72 -17.04 15.73
N GLU A 9 -19.92 -17.90 14.73
CA GLU A 9 -18.87 -18.23 13.76
C GLU A 9 -18.46 -17.04 12.89
N TRP A 10 -19.43 -16.24 12.44
CA TRP A 10 -19.18 -15.06 11.63
C TRP A 10 -18.50 -13.96 12.43
N LEU A 11 -18.96 -13.69 13.65
CA LEU A 11 -18.27 -12.77 14.56
C LEU A 11 -16.83 -13.22 14.86
N ALA A 12 -16.61 -14.52 15.09
CA ALA A 12 -15.26 -15.05 15.26
C ALA A 12 -14.40 -14.90 14.00
N LYS A 13 -14.98 -15.02 12.81
CA LYS A 13 -14.28 -14.75 11.54
C LYS A 13 -13.92 -13.28 11.40
N TRP A 14 -14.85 -12.38 11.67
CA TRP A 14 -14.60 -10.93 11.61
C TRP A 14 -13.56 -10.48 12.63
N LEU A 15 -13.63 -10.97 13.88
CA LEU A 15 -12.61 -10.68 14.89
C LEU A 15 -11.22 -11.15 14.47
N ARG A 16 -11.10 -12.33 13.84
CA ARG A 16 -9.82 -12.79 13.29
C ARG A 16 -9.28 -11.86 12.20
N ILE A 17 -10.15 -11.26 11.38
CA ILE A 17 -9.74 -10.27 10.38
C ILE A 17 -9.29 -8.99 11.09
N LEU A 18 -10.10 -8.45 12.02
CA LEU A 18 -9.80 -7.23 12.76
C LEU A 18 -8.48 -7.33 13.55
N ASP A 19 -8.23 -8.47 14.19
CA ASP A 19 -7.05 -8.72 15.01
C ASP A 19 -5.78 -9.06 14.18
N ASP A 20 -5.89 -9.18 12.85
CA ASP A 20 -4.74 -9.40 11.97
C ASP A 20 -3.91 -8.11 11.82
N ASN A 21 -3.06 -7.88 12.82
CA ASN A 21 -2.18 -6.72 12.86
C ASN A 21 -1.18 -6.68 11.69
N SER A 22 -0.76 -7.84 11.16
CA SER A 22 0.18 -7.86 10.03
C SER A 22 -0.50 -7.29 8.79
N SER A 23 -1.68 -7.81 8.45
CA SER A 23 -2.50 -7.31 7.35
C SER A 23 -2.81 -5.82 7.50
N ARG A 24 -3.21 -5.41 8.72
CA ARG A 24 -3.53 -4.03 9.04
C ARG A 24 -2.37 -3.07 8.79
N MET A 25 -1.16 -3.45 9.18
CA MET A 25 0.03 -2.60 9.01
C MET A 25 0.60 -2.64 7.60
N ASP A 26 0.36 -3.71 6.84
CA ASP A 26 0.86 -3.89 5.48
C ASP A 26 0.03 -3.15 4.43
N ASN A 27 -1.29 -3.17 4.59
CA ASN A 27 -2.21 -2.47 3.71
C ASN A 27 -3.47 -2.09 4.50
N PRO A 28 -3.44 -0.96 5.25
CA PRO A 28 -4.56 -0.49 6.06
C PRO A 28 -5.85 -0.36 5.25
N GLU A 29 -5.77 0.12 4.01
CA GLU A 29 -6.91 0.32 3.11
C GLU A 29 -7.59 -1.01 2.75
N ALA A 30 -6.82 -2.04 2.41
CA ALA A 30 -7.36 -3.37 2.09
C ALA A 30 -7.91 -4.06 3.35
N HIS A 31 -7.22 -3.96 4.48
CA HIS A 31 -7.65 -4.55 5.75
C HIS A 31 -9.01 -4.00 6.20
N ARG A 32 -9.17 -2.66 6.20
CA ARG A 32 -10.46 -2.02 6.50
C ARG A 32 -11.56 -2.49 5.54
N THR A 33 -11.24 -2.56 4.25
CA THR A 33 -12.19 -3.02 3.22
C THR A 33 -12.64 -4.45 3.48
N MET A 34 -11.73 -5.35 3.88
CA MET A 34 -12.06 -6.72 4.25
C MET A 34 -12.98 -6.79 5.47
N CYS A 35 -12.70 -5.99 6.51
CA CYS A 35 -13.59 -5.91 7.68
C CYS A 35 -15.01 -5.49 7.29
N ARG A 36 -15.13 -4.45 6.45
CA ARG A 36 -16.43 -3.91 6.01
C ARG A 36 -17.17 -4.81 5.02
N TRP A 37 -16.45 -5.58 4.20
CA TRP A 37 -17.09 -6.60 3.37
C TRP A 37 -17.71 -7.68 4.24
N GLU A 38 -17.01 -8.13 5.27
CA GLU A 38 -17.53 -9.14 6.17
C GLU A 38 -18.75 -8.64 6.97
N THR A 39 -18.75 -7.39 7.46
CA THR A 39 -19.93 -6.81 8.14
C THR A 39 -21.12 -6.63 7.20
N ARG A 40 -20.89 -6.18 5.95
CA ARG A 40 -21.92 -6.11 4.91
C ARG A 40 -22.52 -7.48 4.64
N ASP A 41 -21.68 -8.50 4.43
CA ASP A 41 -22.16 -9.85 4.16
C ASP A 41 -22.97 -10.40 5.36
N MET A 42 -22.60 -10.05 6.61
CA MET A 42 -23.38 -10.41 7.81
C MET A 42 -24.76 -9.74 7.83
N LEU A 43 -24.84 -8.46 7.49
CA LEU A 43 -26.09 -7.71 7.42
C LEU A 43 -27.01 -8.29 6.34
N GLU A 44 -26.47 -8.53 5.14
CA GLU A 44 -27.21 -9.13 4.02
C GLU A 44 -27.74 -10.53 4.37
N ALA A 45 -27.00 -11.30 5.17
CA ALA A 45 -27.41 -12.59 5.69
C ALA A 45 -28.38 -12.53 6.89
N GLY A 46 -28.68 -11.33 7.41
CA GLY A 46 -29.53 -11.13 8.59
C GLY A 46 -28.90 -11.64 9.89
N VAL A 47 -27.58 -11.79 9.93
CA VAL A 47 -26.82 -12.26 11.10
C VAL A 47 -26.65 -11.15 12.13
N ILE A 48 -26.52 -9.91 11.65
CA ILE A 48 -26.44 -8.69 12.45
C ILE A 48 -27.48 -7.68 11.96
N ASP A 49 -27.82 -6.71 12.79
CA ASP A 49 -28.63 -5.55 12.40
C ASP A 49 -27.78 -4.34 11.97
N GLU A 50 -28.44 -3.26 11.56
CA GLU A 50 -27.78 -2.03 11.09
C GLU A 50 -26.96 -1.33 12.19
N MET A 51 -27.40 -1.42 13.46
CA MET A 51 -26.69 -0.82 14.58
C MET A 51 -25.42 -1.60 14.88
N GLU A 52 -25.50 -2.93 14.87
CA GLU A 52 -24.35 -3.81 15.01
C GLU A 52 -23.35 -3.60 13.86
N GLN A 53 -23.82 -3.45 12.61
CA GLN A 53 -22.94 -3.12 11.49
C GLN A 53 -22.21 -1.79 11.74
N PHE A 54 -22.93 -0.76 12.17
CA PHE A 54 -22.34 0.55 12.45
C PHE A 54 -21.23 0.45 13.51
N GLU A 55 -21.50 -0.21 14.65
CA GLU A 55 -20.50 -0.39 15.71
C GLU A 55 -19.25 -1.16 15.24
N MET A 56 -19.46 -2.21 14.44
CA MET A 56 -18.35 -2.99 13.87
C MET A 56 -17.54 -2.19 12.85
N ASP A 57 -18.20 -1.41 12.00
CA ASP A 57 -17.54 -0.54 11.03
C ASP A 57 -16.73 0.58 11.71
N GLU A 58 -17.21 1.12 12.83
CA GLU A 58 -16.46 2.09 13.65
C GLU A 58 -15.19 1.47 14.25
N LEU A 59 -15.23 0.22 14.69
CA LEU A 59 -14.04 -0.50 15.15
C LEU A 59 -13.01 -0.71 14.03
N ALA A 60 -13.48 -1.03 12.81
CA ALA A 60 -12.61 -1.15 11.65
C ALA A 60 -11.98 0.21 11.26
N ASP A 61 -12.73 1.29 11.41
CA ASP A 61 -12.25 2.66 11.16
C ASP A 61 -11.22 3.10 12.21
N ALA A 62 -11.46 2.81 13.49
CA ALA A 62 -10.50 3.06 14.55
C ALA A 62 -9.19 2.29 14.33
N ALA A 63 -9.29 1.01 13.95
CA ALA A 63 -8.12 0.19 13.60
C ALA A 63 -7.36 0.77 12.40
N TYR A 64 -8.07 1.25 11.38
CA TYR A 64 -7.47 1.92 10.22
C TYR A 64 -6.70 3.18 10.64
N TRP A 65 -7.33 4.11 11.38
CA TRP A 65 -6.69 5.36 11.77
C TRP A 65 -5.46 5.14 12.66
N HIS A 66 -5.54 4.20 13.59
CA HIS A 66 -4.39 3.77 14.38
C HIS A 66 -3.22 3.32 13.50
N ALA A 67 -3.47 2.46 12.51
CA ALA A 67 -2.45 2.01 11.58
C ALA A 67 -1.87 3.16 10.74
N VAL A 68 -2.74 4.06 10.26
CA VAL A 68 -2.32 5.25 9.51
C VAL A 68 -1.35 6.09 10.33
N GLU A 69 -1.67 6.36 11.60
CA GLU A 69 -0.84 7.15 12.51
C GLU A 69 0.51 6.50 12.79
N GLU A 70 0.54 5.19 13.07
CA GLU A 70 1.79 4.46 13.30
C GLU A 70 2.70 4.45 12.06
N LEU A 71 2.12 4.40 10.86
CA LEU A 71 2.87 4.35 9.60
C LEU A 71 3.46 5.69 9.17
N VAL A 72 3.01 6.84 9.72
CA VAL A 72 3.50 8.17 9.33
C VAL A 72 5.01 8.31 9.47
N THR A 73 5.61 7.63 10.45
CA THR A 73 7.05 7.72 10.73
C THR A 73 7.88 6.62 10.05
N LYS A 74 7.23 5.65 9.40
CA LYS A 74 7.95 4.55 8.75
C LYS A 74 8.59 5.02 7.44
N PRO A 75 9.84 4.62 7.16
CA PRO A 75 10.46 4.86 5.88
C PRO A 75 9.65 4.27 4.73
N VAL A 76 9.71 4.92 3.56
CA VAL A 76 9.13 4.38 2.31
C VAL A 76 9.75 3.02 2.04
N GLY A 77 8.90 2.02 1.81
CA GLY A 77 9.31 0.64 1.59
C GLY A 77 8.30 -0.10 0.72
N TYR A 78 8.54 -1.40 0.55
CA TYR A 78 7.63 -2.27 -0.17
C TYR A 78 6.22 -2.21 0.43
N THR A 79 5.28 -1.78 -0.39
CA THR A 79 3.85 -1.72 -0.09
C THR A 79 3.14 -2.95 -0.67
N TYR A 80 2.41 -3.66 0.19
CA TYR A 80 1.57 -4.80 -0.24
C TYR A 80 0.47 -4.31 -1.19
N GLY A 81 0.31 -4.98 -2.34
CA GLY A 81 -0.61 -4.52 -3.40
C GLY A 81 0.03 -3.53 -4.39
N GLY A 82 1.31 -3.20 -4.20
CA GLY A 82 2.08 -2.40 -5.15
C GLY A 82 2.48 -3.20 -6.39
N TYR A 83 2.74 -2.45 -7.46
CA TYR A 83 3.25 -2.95 -8.73
C TYR A 83 4.66 -2.42 -8.87
N TYR A 84 5.61 -3.33 -9.12
CA TYR A 84 7.03 -3.01 -9.16
C TYR A 84 7.68 -3.65 -10.37
N ASP A 85 8.58 -2.92 -11.00
CA ASP A 85 9.59 -3.50 -11.89
C ASP A 85 10.78 -3.94 -11.05
N VAL A 86 11.35 -5.09 -11.39
CA VAL A 86 12.53 -5.66 -10.73
C VAL A 86 13.74 -5.41 -11.62
N ILE A 87 14.55 -4.42 -11.25
CA ILE A 87 15.69 -3.96 -12.03
C ILE A 87 16.98 -4.50 -11.41
N GLN A 88 17.78 -5.26 -12.16
CA GLN A 88 19.08 -5.72 -11.67
C GLN A 88 20.04 -4.53 -11.57
N ARG A 89 20.56 -4.24 -10.36
CA ARG A 89 21.32 -3.01 -10.12
C ARG A 89 22.63 -2.95 -10.91
N ALA A 90 23.26 -4.09 -11.18
CA ALA A 90 24.53 -4.15 -11.90
C ALA A 90 24.40 -3.83 -13.40
N THR A 91 23.31 -4.25 -14.03
CA THR A 91 23.10 -4.16 -15.49
C THR A 91 22.06 -3.12 -15.87
N SER A 92 21.26 -2.66 -14.91
CA SER A 92 20.05 -1.84 -15.13
C SER A 92 18.99 -2.52 -16.02
N GLU A 93 19.02 -3.85 -16.12
CA GLU A 93 18.04 -4.61 -16.88
C GLU A 93 16.82 -4.96 -16.04
N CYS A 94 15.63 -4.85 -16.63
CA CYS A 94 14.39 -5.33 -16.02
C CYS A 94 14.30 -6.85 -16.17
N VAL A 95 14.39 -7.57 -15.06
CA VAL A 95 14.39 -9.05 -15.02
C VAL A 95 13.01 -9.63 -14.75
N GLY A 96 12.05 -8.80 -14.34
CA GLY A 96 10.68 -9.21 -14.05
C GLY A 96 9.87 -8.09 -13.40
N TYR A 97 8.65 -8.42 -12.99
CA TYR A 97 7.73 -7.50 -12.35
C TYR A 97 6.94 -8.19 -11.23
N ILE A 98 6.64 -7.44 -10.18
CA ILE A 98 5.76 -7.85 -9.08
C ILE A 98 4.44 -7.11 -9.24
N ARG A 99 3.31 -7.82 -9.28
CA ARG A 99 1.96 -7.23 -9.29
C ARG A 99 1.17 -7.81 -8.13
N SER A 100 0.73 -6.97 -7.21
CA SER A 100 -0.03 -7.39 -6.03
C SER A 100 0.62 -8.59 -5.32
N ASN A 101 1.92 -8.48 -5.04
CA ASN A 101 2.73 -9.51 -4.36
C ASN A 101 2.98 -10.79 -5.16
N THR A 102 2.66 -10.81 -6.45
CA THR A 102 2.90 -11.94 -7.34
C THR A 102 3.98 -11.57 -8.34
N TYR A 103 5.05 -12.37 -8.41
CA TYR A 103 6.20 -12.12 -9.28
C TYR A 103 6.08 -12.89 -10.60
N TYR A 104 6.51 -12.22 -11.66
CA TYR A 104 6.56 -12.72 -13.03
C TYR A 104 7.91 -12.34 -13.64
N SER A 105 8.62 -13.30 -14.22
CA SER A 105 9.92 -13.07 -14.85
C SER A 105 9.72 -12.45 -16.23
N ALA A 106 10.68 -11.64 -16.68
CA ALA A 106 10.64 -11.05 -18.02
C ALA A 106 10.88 -12.09 -19.14
N ILE A 107 11.59 -13.18 -18.83
CA ILE A 107 12.12 -14.16 -19.79
C ILE A 107 11.52 -15.58 -19.65
N GLY A 108 10.55 -15.82 -18.76
CA GLY A 108 9.90 -17.13 -18.66
C GLY A 108 8.72 -17.18 -17.69
N PRO A 109 7.89 -18.23 -17.77
CA PRO A 109 7.02 -18.49 -18.91
C PRO A 109 5.83 -17.50 -18.93
N GLY A 110 5.63 -16.83 -20.06
CA GLY A 110 4.39 -16.11 -20.32
C GLY A 110 3.24 -17.09 -20.57
N ALA A 111 2.17 -16.99 -19.78
CA ALA A 111 0.77 -16.83 -20.21
C ALA A 111 -0.22 -17.03 -19.05
N ASP A 112 0.02 -17.96 -18.11
CA ASP A 112 -0.92 -18.22 -16.99
C ASP A 112 -0.27 -18.67 -15.66
N GLY A 113 1.06 -18.55 -15.54
CA GLY A 113 1.79 -18.91 -14.32
C GLY A 113 2.45 -17.71 -13.66
N PHE A 114 2.42 -17.66 -12.33
CA PHE A 114 3.34 -16.80 -11.57
C PHE A 114 4.61 -17.59 -11.24
N ASP A 115 5.75 -16.90 -11.23
CA ASP A 115 7.07 -17.48 -10.94
C ASP A 115 7.44 -17.38 -9.47
N GLY A 116 6.78 -16.50 -8.73
CA GLY A 116 6.98 -16.38 -7.29
C GLY A 116 5.91 -15.56 -6.61
N LYS A 117 5.96 -15.54 -5.28
CA LYS A 117 5.09 -14.70 -4.46
C LYS A 117 5.89 -14.05 -3.34
N VAL A 118 5.52 -12.81 -3.04
CA VAL A 118 6.02 -12.08 -1.88
C VAL A 118 5.21 -12.49 -0.67
N PHE A 119 5.92 -12.97 0.34
CA PHE A 119 5.37 -13.33 1.63
C PHE A 119 6.03 -12.48 2.71
N ARG A 120 5.24 -12.13 3.71
CA ARG A 120 5.74 -11.63 4.98
C ARG A 120 5.76 -12.76 5.98
N ASP A 121 6.92 -12.99 6.58
CA ASP A 121 7.06 -13.81 7.78
C ASP A 121 7.50 -12.90 8.92
N LYS A 122 6.58 -12.60 9.84
CA LYS A 122 6.75 -11.62 10.92
C LYS A 122 7.16 -10.24 10.39
N ALA A 123 8.45 -9.90 10.47
CA ALA A 123 9.01 -8.63 10.01
C ALA A 123 9.74 -8.77 8.66
N ASP A 124 10.09 -9.99 8.23
CA ASP A 124 10.88 -10.23 7.03
C ASP A 124 9.97 -10.36 5.81
N LEU A 125 10.22 -9.54 4.79
CA LEU A 125 9.62 -9.71 3.48
C LEU A 125 10.53 -10.57 2.61
N ARG A 126 9.95 -11.55 1.93
CA ARG A 126 10.69 -12.44 1.03
C ARG A 126 9.90 -12.71 -0.23
N LEU A 127 10.57 -12.63 -1.38
CA LEU A 127 10.08 -13.20 -2.63
C LEU A 127 10.47 -14.68 -2.65
N VAL A 128 9.48 -15.57 -2.70
CA VAL A 128 9.69 -17.02 -2.80
C VAL A 128 9.37 -17.47 -4.21
N PHE A 129 10.37 -18.03 -4.89
CA PHE A 129 10.24 -18.54 -6.25
C PHE A 129 9.60 -19.93 -6.24
N ARG A 130 8.71 -20.16 -7.20
CA ARG A 130 7.94 -21.40 -7.33
C ARG A 130 8.79 -22.57 -7.86
N SER A 131 9.78 -22.27 -8.71
CA SER A 131 10.59 -23.27 -9.41
C SER A 131 11.48 -24.08 -8.47
N ASP A 132 12.11 -23.41 -7.51
CA ASP A 132 13.16 -23.98 -6.65
C ASP A 132 12.95 -23.67 -5.15
N ASN A 133 11.85 -23.00 -4.81
CA ASN A 133 11.53 -22.55 -3.45
C ASN A 133 12.63 -21.66 -2.84
N GLN A 134 13.43 -21.01 -3.67
CA GLN A 134 14.43 -20.05 -3.21
C GLN A 134 13.73 -18.80 -2.67
N ALA A 135 14.21 -18.29 -1.53
CA ALA A 135 13.67 -17.11 -0.88
C ALA A 135 14.68 -15.95 -0.97
N TRP A 136 14.28 -14.86 -1.60
CA TRP A 136 15.08 -13.64 -1.75
C TRP A 136 14.54 -12.59 -0.79
N ALA A 137 15.41 -11.93 -0.04
CA ALA A 137 15.00 -10.97 0.99
C ALA A 137 14.64 -9.61 0.38
N ILE A 138 13.57 -8.98 0.87
CA ILE A 138 13.17 -7.62 0.50
C ILE A 138 13.38 -6.72 1.72
N ASN A 139 14.23 -5.70 1.57
CA ASN A 139 14.48 -4.68 2.57
C ASN A 139 14.22 -3.31 1.96
N GLY A 140 13.18 -2.62 2.43
CA GLY A 140 12.70 -1.39 1.78
C GLY A 140 12.23 -1.68 0.36
N LEU A 141 12.92 -1.10 -0.63
CA LEU A 141 12.67 -1.31 -2.06
C LEU A 141 13.84 -2.03 -2.75
N VAL A 142 14.60 -2.83 -1.99
CA VAL A 142 15.74 -3.60 -2.50
C VAL A 142 15.47 -5.09 -2.28
N LEU A 143 15.55 -5.86 -3.34
CA LEU A 143 15.47 -7.31 -3.36
C LEU A 143 16.90 -7.89 -3.44
N THR A 144 17.23 -8.83 -2.57
CA THR A 144 18.56 -9.42 -2.44
C THR A 144 18.49 -10.93 -2.70
N ALA A 145 19.20 -11.40 -3.73
CA ALA A 145 19.35 -12.82 -4.00
C ALA A 145 20.29 -13.48 -2.98
N PRO A 146 20.17 -14.80 -2.71
CA PRO A 146 21.10 -15.51 -1.84
C PRO A 146 22.57 -15.49 -2.28
N THR A 147 22.82 -15.26 -3.57
CA THR A 147 24.15 -15.03 -4.15
C THR A 147 24.77 -13.68 -3.77
N GLY A 148 23.97 -12.76 -3.21
CA GLY A 148 24.36 -11.39 -2.86
C GLY A 148 24.04 -10.35 -3.94
N GLU A 149 23.48 -10.77 -5.08
CA GLU A 149 23.05 -9.85 -6.13
C GLU A 149 21.88 -8.98 -5.67
N LEU A 150 21.90 -7.72 -6.10
CA LEU A 150 20.94 -6.69 -5.67
C LEU A 150 20.05 -6.27 -6.84
N TYR A 151 18.77 -6.13 -6.54
CA TYR A 151 17.73 -5.72 -7.47
C TYR A 151 16.92 -4.59 -6.85
N ASP A 152 16.69 -3.54 -7.62
CA ASP A 152 15.88 -2.41 -7.22
C ASP A 152 14.41 -2.67 -7.60
N LEU A 153 13.52 -2.48 -6.63
CA LEU A 153 12.07 -2.54 -6.82
C LEU A 153 11.58 -1.13 -7.14
N VAL A 154 11.29 -0.88 -8.40
CA VAL A 154 10.81 0.42 -8.87
C VAL A 154 9.29 0.39 -8.93
N GLN A 155 8.61 1.14 -8.08
CA GLN A 155 7.16 1.14 -8.05
C GLN A 155 6.60 1.84 -9.29
N THR A 156 5.68 1.18 -9.99
CA THR A 156 5.06 1.69 -11.23
C THR A 156 3.56 1.96 -11.07
N ALA A 157 2.90 1.21 -10.18
CA ALA A 157 1.48 1.41 -9.86
C ALA A 157 1.14 0.88 -8.46
N GLN A 158 -0.08 1.13 -8.02
CA GLN A 158 -0.65 0.61 -6.78
C GLN A 158 -2.09 0.15 -7.00
N PHE A 159 -2.44 -1.02 -6.47
CA PHE A 159 -3.83 -1.46 -6.40
C PHE A 159 -4.53 -0.84 -5.20
N ILE A 160 -5.54 0.00 -5.44
CA ILE A 160 -6.27 0.77 -4.43
C ILE A 160 -7.77 0.66 -4.73
N TYR A 161 -8.57 0.24 -3.75
CA TYR A 161 -10.03 0.11 -3.85
C TYR A 161 -10.55 -0.60 -5.12
N GLY A 162 -9.89 -1.70 -5.51
CA GLY A 162 -10.32 -2.49 -6.68
C GLY A 162 -9.78 -2.01 -8.02
N GLN A 163 -8.98 -0.94 -8.06
CA GLN A 163 -8.44 -0.36 -9.29
C GLN A 163 -6.93 -0.21 -9.20
N VAL A 164 -6.27 -0.29 -10.36
CA VAL A 164 -4.83 -0.06 -10.49
C VAL A 164 -4.60 1.41 -10.85
N TYR A 165 -3.89 2.13 -10.00
CA TYR A 165 -3.51 3.51 -10.24
C TYR A 165 -2.01 3.59 -10.57
N PRO A 166 -1.62 4.22 -11.69
CA PRO A 166 -0.21 4.48 -11.95
C PRO A 166 0.35 5.43 -10.88
N VAL A 167 1.64 5.29 -10.61
CA VAL A 167 2.38 6.19 -9.73
C VAL A 167 2.25 7.63 -10.25
N ILE A 168 1.90 8.57 -9.36
CA ILE A 168 1.78 9.99 -9.73
C ILE A 168 3.18 10.57 -9.93
N CYS A 169 3.53 10.86 -11.18
CA CYS A 169 4.81 11.44 -11.58
C CYS A 169 4.70 12.90 -12.07
N ASP A 170 3.48 13.40 -12.26
CA ASP A 170 3.22 14.79 -12.63
C ASP A 170 3.07 15.68 -11.39
N ALA A 171 3.82 16.78 -11.36
CA ALA A 171 3.91 17.67 -10.21
C ALA A 171 2.59 18.42 -9.96
N ASP A 172 1.88 18.82 -11.02
CA ASP A 172 0.61 19.55 -10.92
C ASP A 172 -0.51 18.64 -10.41
N THR A 173 -0.56 17.40 -10.90
CA THR A 173 -1.48 16.36 -10.41
C THR A 173 -1.22 16.05 -8.94
N TYR A 174 0.03 15.92 -8.54
CA TYR A 174 0.40 15.70 -7.15
C TYR A 174 -0.04 16.88 -6.27
N ARG A 175 0.25 18.13 -6.70
CA ARG A 175 -0.16 19.34 -5.99
C ARG A 175 -1.68 19.41 -5.82
N ALA A 176 -2.44 19.20 -6.90
CA ALA A 176 -3.90 19.19 -6.83
C ALA A 176 -4.43 18.16 -5.84
N LEU A 177 -3.84 16.95 -5.79
CA LEU A 177 -4.22 15.91 -4.84
C LEU A 177 -3.88 16.28 -3.40
N VAL A 178 -2.72 16.91 -3.16
CA VAL A 178 -2.33 17.40 -1.82
C VAL A 178 -3.33 18.45 -1.33
N ASP A 179 -3.66 19.42 -2.18
CA ASP A 179 -4.58 20.50 -1.82
C ASP A 179 -6.00 19.95 -1.57
N CYS A 180 -6.49 19.02 -2.39
CA CYS A 180 -7.74 18.30 -2.16
C CYS A 180 -7.74 17.53 -0.83
N ALA A 181 -6.65 16.82 -0.52
CA ALA A 181 -6.52 16.09 0.73
C ALA A 181 -6.51 17.02 1.95
N GLN A 182 -5.87 18.19 1.83
CA GLN A 182 -5.87 19.20 2.88
C GLN A 182 -7.27 19.79 3.12
N VAL A 183 -7.97 20.19 2.04
CA VAL A 183 -9.35 20.68 2.14
C VAL A 183 -10.26 19.63 2.79
N ALA A 184 -10.12 18.35 2.41
CA ALA A 184 -10.88 17.27 3.01
C ALA A 184 -10.65 17.17 4.53
N LEU A 185 -9.40 17.28 5.01
CA LEU A 185 -9.10 17.32 6.44
C LEU A 185 -9.72 18.53 7.14
N GLU A 186 -9.60 19.72 6.54
CA GLU A 186 -10.14 20.97 7.11
C GLU A 186 -11.67 20.94 7.21
N CYS A 187 -12.34 20.35 6.21
CA CYS A 187 -13.78 20.14 6.19
C CYS A 187 -14.25 18.93 7.00
N ARG A 188 -13.34 18.16 7.61
CA ARG A 188 -13.63 16.89 8.32
C ARG A 188 -14.28 15.83 7.41
N ASP A 189 -14.04 15.90 6.12
CA ASP A 189 -14.40 14.86 5.16
C ASP A 189 -13.30 13.77 5.15
N PHE A 190 -13.34 12.94 6.19
CA PHE A 190 -12.38 11.86 6.38
C PHE A 190 -12.45 10.80 5.28
N GLU A 191 -13.60 10.61 4.64
CA GLU A 191 -13.75 9.65 3.54
C GLU A 191 -13.00 10.09 2.28
N SER A 192 -13.07 11.37 1.93
CA SER A 192 -12.26 11.91 0.83
C SER A 192 -10.78 11.88 1.15
N TYR A 193 -10.38 12.23 2.37
CA TYR A 193 -8.97 12.15 2.78
C TYR A 193 -8.44 10.70 2.74
N ARG A 194 -9.21 9.74 3.25
CA ARG A 194 -8.91 8.31 3.22
C ARG A 194 -8.71 7.79 1.79
N LYS A 195 -9.43 8.34 0.81
CA LYS A 195 -9.25 8.00 -0.61
C LYS A 195 -7.98 8.60 -1.20
N ALA A 196 -7.64 9.83 -0.84
CA ALA A 196 -6.47 10.54 -1.35
C ALA A 196 -5.15 10.00 -0.77
N ARG A 197 -5.13 9.61 0.51
CA ARG A 197 -3.92 9.16 1.22
C ARG A 197 -3.11 8.07 0.48
N PRO A 198 -3.67 6.91 0.08
CA PRO A 198 -2.87 5.86 -0.56
C PRO A 198 -2.29 6.32 -1.91
N LEU A 199 -2.99 7.20 -2.63
CA LEU A 199 -2.50 7.79 -3.89
C LEU A 199 -1.31 8.72 -3.66
N LEU A 200 -1.36 9.54 -2.60
CA LEU A 200 -0.25 10.40 -2.18
C LEU A 200 0.97 9.60 -1.76
N LEU A 201 0.78 8.47 -1.08
CA LEU A 201 1.87 7.59 -0.66
C LEU A 201 2.55 6.87 -1.84
N SER A 202 1.81 6.59 -2.91
CA SER A 202 2.34 5.99 -4.14
C SER A 202 2.92 7.01 -5.13
N ALA A 203 3.04 8.29 -4.79
CA ALA A 203 3.55 9.30 -5.71
C ALA A 203 5.09 9.30 -5.78
N GLN A 204 5.65 9.81 -6.89
CA GLN A 204 7.10 10.09 -7.01
C GLN A 204 7.51 11.39 -6.29
N PHE A 205 6.67 11.86 -5.37
CA PHE A 205 6.88 13.10 -4.65
C PHE A 205 6.62 12.87 -3.17
N THR A 206 7.39 13.57 -2.34
CA THR A 206 7.18 13.59 -0.90
C THR A 206 7.19 15.03 -0.42
N LYS A 207 6.51 15.25 0.70
CA LYS A 207 6.46 16.55 1.36
C LYS A 207 7.87 17.05 1.66
N CYS A 208 8.13 18.33 1.39
CA CYS A 208 9.43 18.92 1.63
C CYS A 208 9.74 18.90 3.13
N GLY A 209 10.84 18.26 3.53
CA GLY A 209 11.23 18.17 4.95
C GLY A 209 11.59 19.52 5.59
N ALA A 210 11.85 20.56 4.80
CA ALA A 210 12.26 21.87 5.31
C ALA A 210 11.07 22.80 5.58
N CYS A 211 10.21 23.04 4.58
CA CYS A 211 9.03 23.89 4.76
C CYS A 211 7.78 23.12 5.21
N LEU A 212 7.78 21.79 5.11
CA LEU A 212 6.65 20.92 5.42
C LEU A 212 5.36 21.30 4.68
N ASP A 213 5.50 21.90 3.50
CA ASP A 213 4.41 22.49 2.70
C ASP A 213 3.60 23.57 3.45
N ARG A 214 4.18 24.21 4.46
CA ARG A 214 3.52 25.29 5.19
C ARG A 214 3.51 26.55 4.34
N PHE A 215 2.31 27.09 4.09
CA PHE A 215 2.07 28.25 3.22
C PHE A 215 3.15 29.35 3.34
N GLY A 216 3.33 29.92 4.54
CA GLY A 216 4.27 31.03 4.74
C GLY A 216 5.76 30.66 4.72
N GLN A 217 6.12 29.37 4.73
CA GLN A 217 7.51 28.91 4.60
C GLN A 217 7.82 28.34 3.22
N ARG A 218 6.78 28.02 2.45
CA ARG A 218 6.90 27.32 1.18
C ARG A 218 7.45 28.23 0.09
N GLU A 219 6.91 29.44 -0.05
CA GLU A 219 7.19 30.34 -1.17
C GLU A 219 8.69 30.63 -1.34
N ASP A 220 9.41 30.85 -0.24
CA ASP A 220 10.84 31.13 -0.22
C ASP A 220 11.72 29.89 0.02
N CYS A 221 11.14 28.69 0.02
CA CYS A 221 11.88 27.47 0.34
C CYS A 221 12.79 27.06 -0.83
N SER A 222 14.11 27.24 -0.66
CA SER A 222 15.11 26.83 -1.64
C SER A 222 15.15 25.31 -1.88
N ASN A 223 14.78 24.50 -0.87
CA ASN A 223 14.85 23.04 -0.97
C ASN A 223 13.79 22.42 -1.88
N CYS A 224 12.64 23.09 -2.03
CA CYS A 224 11.58 22.64 -2.95
C CYS A 224 11.27 23.67 -4.04
N ALA A 225 12.03 24.76 -4.11
CA ALA A 225 11.81 25.86 -5.06
C ALA A 225 10.36 26.37 -5.06
N GLY A 226 9.77 26.57 -3.88
CA GLY A 226 8.38 27.04 -3.78
C GLY A 226 7.31 25.93 -3.91
N ASN A 227 7.68 24.71 -4.29
CA ASN A 227 6.69 23.67 -4.59
C ASN A 227 6.11 22.97 -3.37
N GLY A 228 6.71 23.10 -2.18
CA GLY A 228 6.23 22.41 -0.97
C GLY A 228 6.49 20.89 -0.90
N PHE A 229 6.92 20.28 -2.01
CA PHE A 229 7.32 18.87 -2.11
C PHE A 229 8.59 18.72 -2.95
N VAL A 230 9.19 17.54 -2.90
CA VAL A 230 10.40 17.17 -3.64
C VAL A 230 10.21 15.81 -4.30
N SER A 231 10.89 15.57 -5.43
CA SER A 231 10.82 14.26 -6.09
C SER A 231 11.56 13.19 -5.30
N THR A 232 10.98 11.99 -5.22
CA THR A 232 11.59 10.79 -4.66
C THR A 232 12.41 10.01 -5.70
N ALA A 233 12.31 10.38 -7.00
CA ALA A 233 12.99 9.70 -8.11
C ALA A 233 14.53 9.73 -8.00
N GLY A 234 15.11 10.67 -7.25
CA GLY A 234 16.56 10.64 -6.94
C GLY A 234 17.02 9.42 -6.13
N ILE A 235 16.09 8.59 -5.64
CA ILE A 235 16.34 7.41 -4.81
C ILE A 235 16.08 6.10 -5.58
N GLN A 236 15.36 6.13 -6.71
CA GLN A 236 15.01 4.93 -7.47
C GLN A 236 15.50 5.01 -8.92
N PRO A 237 16.08 3.94 -9.48
CA PRO A 237 16.42 3.91 -10.89
C PRO A 237 15.17 4.08 -11.76
N THR A 238 15.33 4.75 -12.89
CA THR A 238 14.25 4.97 -13.86
C THR A 238 13.83 3.65 -14.50
N SER A 239 12.53 3.32 -14.42
CA SER A 239 11.94 2.25 -15.22
C SER A 239 11.88 2.69 -16.70
N SER A 240 12.23 1.77 -17.61
CA SER A 240 12.04 1.95 -19.04
C SER A 240 10.57 1.72 -19.38
N ALA A 241 9.86 2.81 -19.68
CA ALA A 241 8.46 2.81 -20.13
C ALA A 241 8.26 2.05 -21.45
#